data_AF-A0A0X3ANJ4-F1
#
_entry.id   AF-A0A0X3ANJ4-F1
#
_cell.length_a   1.000
_cell.length_b   1.000
_cell.length_c   1.000
_cell.angle_alpha   90.00
_cell.angle_beta   90.00
_cell.angle_gamma   90.00
#
_symmetry.space_group_name_H-M   'P 1'
#
loop_
_entity.id
_entity.type
_entity.pdbx_description
1 polymer ?
#
loop_
_entity_poly.entity_id
_entity_poly.type
_entity_poly.pdbx_seq_one_letter_code
_entity_poly.pdbx_strand_id
1 'polypeptide(L)'
;MKSTLLFLYSMLLSVLVSCSPPKKPLGKPNIHHLRDNYLGHYYVFDNFQDNENCIKYLFNFAEKNKGYLIIMTHKDMYEFDDNIAFIKDTASHKFIFNREDNQGNDTNTRNFRISVNYLKKTKLHFKIEQGINKDKLPVKKLSTDFDSLNVNIVQNFLDYSYDDYETQKQSEKYIYELYNKKDSLKIRQVYHNFGKWFEIDIL
;
A
#
# COMPACT_ATOMS: atom_id res chain seq x y z
N MET A 1 51.19 -45.20 8.27
CA MET A 1 50.27 -45.09 7.13
C MET A 1 49.37 -43.90 7.35
N LYS A 2 49.64 -42.84 6.59
CA LYS A 2 48.95 -41.55 6.62
C LYS A 2 47.93 -41.52 5.48
N SER A 3 46.91 -40.68 5.66
CA SER A 3 46.08 -40.10 4.59
C SER A 3 44.99 -41.00 4.01
N THR A 4 43.91 -41.21 4.76
CA THR A 4 42.63 -41.65 4.16
C THR A 4 41.39 -41.03 4.84
N LEU A 5 41.57 -39.95 5.62
CA LEU A 5 40.46 -39.35 6.38
C LEU A 5 40.34 -37.83 6.25
N LEU A 6 40.87 -37.23 5.18
CA LEU A 6 40.70 -35.79 4.92
C LEU A 6 40.05 -35.45 3.57
N PHE A 7 39.84 -36.41 2.67
CA PHE A 7 39.32 -36.13 1.33
C PHE A 7 37.79 -36.20 1.21
N LEU A 8 37.09 -36.76 2.20
CA LEU A 8 35.62 -36.91 2.15
C LEU A 8 34.85 -35.74 2.78
N TYR A 9 35.50 -34.88 3.57
CA TYR A 9 34.83 -33.72 4.18
C TYR A 9 34.90 -32.46 3.29
N SER A 10 35.82 -32.41 2.33
CA SER A 10 35.99 -31.26 1.42
C SER A 10 35.06 -31.28 0.21
N MET A 11 34.46 -32.43 -0.16
CA MET A 11 33.53 -32.51 -1.31
C MET A 11 32.06 -32.26 -0.94
N LEU A 12 31.71 -32.25 0.34
CA LEU A 12 30.35 -31.97 0.81
C LEU A 12 30.09 -30.47 1.06
N LEU A 13 31.13 -29.63 1.15
CA LEU A 13 30.97 -28.17 1.28
C LEU A 13 30.83 -27.43 -0.07
N SER A 14 31.16 -28.07 -1.20
CA SER A 14 31.09 -27.43 -2.53
C SER A 14 29.73 -27.62 -3.25
N VAL A 15 28.75 -28.30 -2.63
CA VAL A 15 27.43 -28.55 -3.25
C VAL A 15 26.30 -27.71 -2.62
N LEU A 16 26.61 -26.84 -1.66
CA LEU A 16 25.62 -25.92 -1.06
C LEU A 16 25.66 -24.48 -1.62
N VAL A 17 26.48 -24.23 -2.64
CA VAL A 17 26.63 -22.89 -3.26
C VAL A 17 26.27 -22.92 -4.74
N SER A 18 25.03 -23.29 -5.07
CA SER A 18 24.31 -22.73 -6.23
C SER A 18 22.95 -23.42 -6.41
N CYS A 19 21.90 -22.83 -5.87
CA CYS A 19 20.55 -22.85 -6.47
C CYS A 19 19.66 -21.85 -5.73
N SER A 20 20.11 -20.61 -5.65
CA SER A 20 19.18 -19.49 -5.74
C SER A 20 19.64 -18.73 -6.97
N PRO A 21 18.79 -18.50 -7.99
CA PRO A 21 19.16 -17.57 -9.04
C PRO A 21 19.62 -16.29 -8.35
N PRO A 22 20.71 -15.64 -8.80
CA PRO A 22 21.11 -14.36 -8.24
C PRO A 22 19.86 -13.49 -8.23
N LYS A 23 19.44 -13.05 -7.03
CA LYS A 23 18.33 -12.09 -6.91
C LYS A 23 18.69 -10.99 -7.89
N LYS A 24 17.94 -10.87 -9.00
CA LYS A 24 18.15 -9.77 -9.95
C LYS A 24 18.29 -8.51 -9.09
N PRO A 25 19.33 -7.68 -9.30
CA PRO A 25 19.43 -6.43 -8.58
C PRO A 25 18.08 -5.74 -8.73
N LEU A 26 17.41 -5.47 -7.58
CA LEU A 26 16.10 -4.83 -7.61
C LEU A 26 16.30 -3.51 -8.33
N GLY A 27 15.68 -3.39 -9.51
CA GLY A 27 15.72 -2.16 -10.28
C GLY A 27 15.06 -1.03 -9.49
N LYS A 28 15.15 0.18 -10.03
CA LYS A 28 14.43 1.32 -9.46
C LYS A 28 12.91 0.99 -9.40
N PRO A 29 12.20 1.36 -8.32
CA PRO A 29 10.74 1.26 -8.28
C PRO A 29 10.14 2.00 -9.47
N ASN A 30 9.27 1.33 -10.22
CA ASN A 30 8.66 1.87 -11.43
C ASN A 30 7.24 1.37 -11.59
N ILE A 31 6.28 2.29 -11.73
CA ILE A 31 4.91 1.95 -12.08
C ILE A 31 4.70 2.28 -13.55
N HIS A 32 4.30 1.28 -14.34
CA HIS A 32 3.98 1.45 -15.75
C HIS A 32 2.57 0.94 -16.07
N HIS A 33 1.93 1.56 -17.06
CA HIS A 33 0.61 1.16 -17.53
C HIS A 33 0.65 -0.21 -18.17
N LEU A 34 -0.34 -1.05 -17.86
CA LEU A 34 -0.54 -2.34 -18.50
C LEU A 34 -1.69 -2.27 -19.50
N ARG A 35 -2.88 -1.89 -19.02
CA ARG A 35 -4.12 -1.89 -19.81
C ARG A 35 -5.24 -1.17 -19.07
N ASP A 36 -6.19 -0.63 -19.83
CA ASP A 36 -7.46 -0.14 -19.29
C ASP A 36 -8.60 -1.10 -19.65
N ASN A 37 -9.62 -1.14 -18.80
CA ASN A 37 -10.90 -1.75 -19.14
C ASN A 37 -12.08 -0.87 -18.73
N TYR A 38 -13.30 -1.37 -18.90
CA TYR A 38 -14.53 -0.63 -18.56
C TYR A 38 -14.63 -0.19 -17.10
N LEU A 39 -13.87 -0.82 -16.20
CA LEU A 39 -13.98 -0.61 -14.76
C LEU A 39 -12.80 0.18 -14.18
N GLY A 40 -11.61 0.12 -14.79
CA GLY A 40 -10.46 0.87 -14.30
C GLY A 40 -9.16 0.64 -15.07
N HIS A 41 -8.11 1.23 -14.51
CA HIS A 41 -6.76 1.31 -15.06
C HIS A 41 -5.83 0.33 -14.36
N TYR A 42 -5.20 -0.55 -15.13
CA TYR A 42 -4.29 -1.57 -14.62
C TYR A 42 -2.84 -1.15 -14.87
N TYR A 43 -2.03 -1.22 -13.82
CA TYR A 43 -0.61 -0.90 -13.84
C TYR A 43 0.20 -2.01 -13.20
N VAL A 44 1.49 -2.03 -13.50
CA VAL A 44 2.48 -2.92 -12.88
C VAL A 44 3.51 -2.08 -12.14
N PHE A 45 3.74 -2.41 -10.87
CA PHE A 45 4.75 -1.82 -10.00
C PHE A 45 5.97 -2.72 -9.89
N ASP A 46 6.87 -2.58 -10.86
CA ASP A 46 8.12 -3.33 -10.87
C ASP A 46 9.00 -2.96 -9.67
N ASN A 47 9.68 -3.97 -9.13
CA ASN A 47 10.63 -3.84 -8.03
C ASN A 47 10.03 -3.24 -6.75
N PHE A 48 8.73 -3.43 -6.51
CA PHE A 48 8.10 -3.05 -5.25
C PHE A 48 8.82 -3.71 -4.06
N GLN A 49 9.07 -2.91 -3.03
CA GLN A 49 9.57 -3.35 -1.74
C GLN A 49 8.67 -2.77 -0.67
N ASP A 50 8.36 -3.56 0.36
CA ASP A 50 7.52 -3.10 1.47
C ASP A 50 8.31 -2.16 2.41
N ASN A 51 8.53 -0.93 1.94
CA ASN A 51 9.23 0.12 2.66
C ASN A 51 8.64 1.50 2.34
N GLU A 52 8.96 2.47 3.20
CA GLU A 52 8.43 3.83 3.14
C GLU A 52 8.67 4.52 1.80
N ASN A 53 9.82 4.29 1.14
CA ASN A 53 10.12 4.90 -0.16
C ASN A 53 9.20 4.40 -1.27
N CYS A 54 8.96 3.09 -1.35
CA CYS A 54 8.05 2.53 -2.35
C CYS A 54 6.59 2.90 -2.06
N ILE A 55 6.20 3.02 -0.79
CA ILE A 55 4.88 3.50 -0.39
C ILE A 55 4.69 4.96 -0.81
N LYS A 56 5.66 5.84 -0.52
CA LYS A 56 5.64 7.23 -1.00
C LYS A 56 5.53 7.29 -2.51
N TYR A 57 6.31 6.49 -3.23
CA TYR A 57 6.25 6.41 -4.68
C TYR A 57 4.86 5.98 -5.18
N LEU A 58 4.25 4.97 -4.57
CA LEU A 58 2.91 4.47 -4.89
C LEU A 58 1.84 5.56 -4.72
N PHE A 59 1.83 6.24 -3.57
CA PHE A 59 0.83 7.28 -3.30
C PHE A 59 1.03 8.51 -4.18
N ASN A 60 2.27 8.94 -4.41
CA ASN A 60 2.58 10.03 -5.35
C ASN A 60 2.19 9.70 -6.79
N PHE A 61 2.32 8.43 -7.19
CA PHE A 61 1.84 7.96 -8.48
C PHE A 61 0.30 8.03 -8.52
N ALA A 62 -0.37 7.48 -7.51
CA ALA A 62 -1.82 7.44 -7.46
C ALA A 62 -2.45 8.85 -7.40
N GLU A 63 -1.83 9.81 -6.72
CA GLU A 63 -2.30 11.20 -6.67
C GLU A 63 -2.40 11.84 -8.06
N LYS A 64 -1.47 11.51 -8.96
CA LYS A 64 -1.38 12.08 -10.31
C LYS A 64 -2.25 11.36 -11.34
N ASN A 65 -2.80 10.19 -10.98
CA ASN A 65 -3.59 9.38 -11.89
C ASN A 65 -5.05 9.38 -11.44
N LYS A 66 -5.92 9.57 -12.43
CA LYS A 66 -7.36 9.67 -12.23
C LYS A 66 -7.99 8.28 -12.34
N GLY A 67 -9.19 8.13 -11.82
CA GLY A 67 -9.96 6.91 -12.02
C GLY A 67 -9.63 5.77 -11.08
N TYR A 68 -10.30 4.64 -11.30
CA TYR A 68 -10.12 3.43 -10.50
C TYR A 68 -8.77 2.77 -10.84
N LEU A 69 -7.83 2.80 -9.89
CA LEU A 69 -6.48 2.28 -10.12
C LEU A 69 -6.32 0.89 -9.51
N ILE A 70 -5.84 -0.06 -10.31
CA ILE A 70 -5.37 -1.38 -9.89
C ILE A 70 -3.89 -1.47 -10.22
N ILE A 71 -3.04 -1.51 -9.20
CA ILE A 71 -1.58 -1.53 -9.35
C ILE A 71 -1.07 -2.85 -8.80
N MET A 72 -0.42 -3.66 -9.65
CA MET A 72 -0.03 -5.04 -9.37
C MET A 72 1.48 -5.18 -9.27
N THR A 73 2.03 -6.08 -8.45
CA THR A 73 3.49 -6.29 -8.42
C THR A 73 4.05 -7.10 -9.59
N HIS A 74 3.19 -7.70 -10.42
CA HIS A 74 3.56 -8.25 -11.73
C HIS A 74 2.32 -8.35 -12.63
N LYS A 75 2.54 -8.42 -13.94
CA LYS A 75 1.47 -8.43 -14.96
C LYS A 75 0.57 -9.68 -14.92
N ASP A 76 1.13 -10.83 -14.55
CA ASP A 76 0.44 -12.12 -14.62
C ASP A 76 -0.55 -12.33 -13.45
N MET A 77 -0.77 -11.30 -12.61
CA MET A 77 -1.77 -11.35 -11.54
C MET A 77 -3.21 -11.41 -12.07
N TYR A 78 -3.44 -10.93 -13.29
CA TYR A 78 -4.75 -10.92 -13.94
C TYR A 78 -4.64 -11.49 -15.36
N GLU A 79 -5.64 -12.27 -15.74
CA GLU A 79 -5.94 -12.60 -17.12
C GLU A 79 -7.03 -11.64 -17.64
N PHE A 80 -6.94 -11.24 -18.90
CA PHE A 80 -7.94 -10.38 -19.52
C PHE A 80 -8.61 -11.11 -20.68
N ASP A 81 -9.91 -11.38 -20.56
CA ASP A 81 -10.72 -11.98 -21.60
C ASP A 81 -11.93 -11.08 -21.88
N ASP A 82 -12.16 -10.74 -23.14
CA ASP A 82 -13.19 -9.79 -23.60
C ASP A 82 -13.27 -8.47 -22.77
N ASN A 83 -12.12 -7.85 -22.49
CA ASN A 83 -11.99 -6.67 -21.59
C ASN A 83 -12.40 -6.89 -20.13
N ILE A 84 -12.73 -8.10 -19.72
CA ILE A 84 -13.00 -8.47 -18.34
C ILE A 84 -11.71 -8.96 -17.69
N ALA A 85 -11.40 -8.45 -16.50
CA ALA A 85 -10.20 -8.82 -15.76
C ALA A 85 -10.50 -9.92 -14.75
N PHE A 86 -9.82 -11.04 -14.85
CA PHE A 86 -9.94 -12.21 -13.98
C PHE A 86 -8.67 -12.38 -13.13
N ILE A 87 -8.83 -12.35 -11.81
CA ILE A 87 -7.70 -12.53 -10.89
C ILE A 87 -7.16 -13.96 -11.00
N LYS A 88 -5.86 -14.11 -11.20
CA LYS A 88 -5.15 -15.40 -11.21
C LYS A 88 -4.22 -15.57 -10.02
N ASP A 89 -3.61 -14.48 -9.57
CA ASP A 89 -2.75 -14.47 -8.39
C ASP A 89 -3.41 -13.70 -7.25
N THR A 90 -3.64 -14.39 -6.13
CA THR A 90 -4.15 -13.85 -4.88
C THR A 90 -3.09 -13.75 -3.78
N ALA A 91 -1.88 -14.24 -4.05
CA ALA A 91 -0.75 -14.32 -3.14
C ALA A 91 0.27 -13.17 -3.33
N SER A 92 0.19 -12.43 -4.43
CA SER A 92 1.02 -11.25 -4.69
C SER A 92 0.37 -9.93 -4.25
N HIS A 93 1.18 -8.92 -3.97
CA HIS A 93 0.69 -7.61 -3.56
C HIS A 93 -0.02 -6.90 -4.73
N LYS A 94 -1.17 -6.32 -4.42
CA LYS A 94 -1.85 -5.35 -5.28
C LYS A 94 -2.32 -4.17 -4.46
N PHE A 95 -2.42 -3.03 -5.11
CA PHE A 95 -2.84 -1.78 -4.52
C PHE A 95 -4.03 -1.26 -5.30
N ILE A 96 -5.10 -0.95 -4.59
CA ILE A 96 -6.37 -0.56 -5.18
C ILE A 96 -6.77 0.81 -4.65
N PHE A 97 -6.98 1.76 -5.55
CA PHE A 97 -7.45 3.11 -5.23
C PHE A 97 -8.85 3.30 -5.81
N ASN A 98 -9.86 3.08 -4.98
CA ASN A 98 -11.26 3.32 -5.33
C ASN A 98 -11.55 4.81 -5.25
N ARG A 99 -11.88 5.41 -6.39
CA ARG A 99 -12.28 6.80 -6.46
C ARG A 99 -13.79 6.93 -6.41
N GLU A 100 -14.28 8.07 -5.96
CA GLU A 100 -15.69 8.41 -6.04
C GLU A 100 -16.13 8.38 -7.52
N ASP A 101 -17.08 7.49 -7.83
CA ASP A 101 -17.67 7.35 -9.16
C ASP A 101 -18.49 8.61 -9.49
N ASN A 102 -18.08 9.30 -10.55
CA ASN A 102 -18.75 10.48 -11.08
C ASN A 102 -19.58 10.14 -12.33
N GLN A 103 -20.25 8.99 -12.36
CA GLN A 103 -21.20 8.61 -13.41
C GLN A 103 -20.61 8.71 -14.83
N GLY A 104 -19.45 8.07 -15.04
CA GLY A 104 -18.84 7.97 -16.37
C GLY A 104 -17.83 9.06 -16.73
N ASN A 105 -17.46 9.94 -15.80
CA ASN A 105 -16.33 10.85 -15.97
C ASN A 105 -15.14 10.39 -15.10
N ASP A 106 -14.23 9.64 -15.71
CA ASP A 106 -13.05 9.01 -15.11
C ASP A 106 -11.96 10.00 -14.67
N THR A 107 -12.32 11.26 -14.44
CA THR A 107 -11.38 12.33 -14.16
C THR A 107 -11.13 12.57 -12.67
N ASN A 108 -11.79 11.80 -11.79
CA ASN A 108 -11.78 12.04 -10.36
C ASN A 108 -10.53 11.46 -9.67
N THR A 109 -9.96 12.22 -8.74
CA THR A 109 -8.88 11.80 -7.84
C THR A 109 -9.35 11.66 -6.39
N ARG A 110 -10.64 11.87 -6.10
CA ARG A 110 -11.17 11.76 -4.74
C ARG A 110 -11.24 10.31 -4.30
N ASN A 111 -10.45 9.93 -3.31
CA ASN A 111 -10.46 8.57 -2.79
C ASN A 111 -11.70 8.33 -1.94
N PHE A 112 -12.42 7.25 -2.20
CA PHE A 112 -13.43 6.73 -1.27
C PHE A 112 -12.86 5.58 -0.44
N ARG A 113 -11.98 4.76 -1.02
CA ARG A 113 -11.33 3.65 -0.32
C ARG A 113 -10.00 3.30 -0.97
N ILE A 114 -8.97 3.10 -0.15
CA ILE A 114 -7.67 2.61 -0.58
C ILE A 114 -7.38 1.28 0.10
N SER A 115 -6.88 0.31 -0.65
CA SER A 115 -6.43 -0.99 -0.13
C SER A 115 -5.01 -1.25 -0.61
N VAL A 116 -4.06 -1.37 0.31
CA VAL A 116 -2.63 -1.58 0.05
C VAL A 116 -2.06 -2.88 0.63
N ASN A 117 -2.81 -3.61 1.44
CA ASN A 117 -2.38 -4.91 1.99
C ASN A 117 -3.47 -5.98 1.81
N TYR A 118 -3.23 -6.91 0.88
CA TYR A 118 -4.14 -8.01 0.55
C TYR A 118 -3.72 -9.37 1.12
N LEU A 119 -2.49 -9.49 1.61
CA LEU A 119 -1.88 -10.80 1.87
C LEU A 119 -1.91 -11.19 3.34
N LYS A 120 -1.65 -10.24 4.24
CA LYS A 120 -1.64 -10.52 5.68
C LYS A 120 -1.79 -9.23 6.48
N LYS A 121 -2.96 -9.03 7.09
CA LYS A 121 -3.18 -7.95 8.05
C LYS A 121 -2.83 -8.44 9.45
N THR A 122 -1.71 -7.96 9.99
CA THR A 122 -1.47 -8.04 11.43
C THR A 122 -2.14 -6.83 12.05
N LYS A 123 -3.18 -7.07 12.86
CA LYS A 123 -3.95 -6.00 13.51
C LYS A 123 -3.02 -5.18 14.40
N LEU A 124 -3.01 -3.86 14.19
CA LEU A 124 -2.29 -2.94 15.06
C LEU A 124 -3.23 -2.32 16.08
N HIS A 125 -2.69 -2.05 17.26
CA HIS A 125 -3.35 -1.25 18.28
C HIS A 125 -2.81 0.17 18.20
N PHE A 126 -3.72 1.13 18.05
CA PHE A 126 -3.39 2.55 18.07
C PHE A 126 -3.72 3.13 19.42
N LYS A 127 -2.79 3.93 19.97
CA LYS A 127 -3.14 4.93 20.97
C LYS A 127 -3.85 6.07 20.24
N ILE A 128 -5.01 6.48 20.74
CA ILE A 128 -5.87 7.47 20.08
C ILE A 128 -6.00 8.71 20.97
N GLU A 129 -5.77 9.88 20.39
CA GLU A 129 -6.03 11.18 21.01
C GLU A 129 -6.97 11.98 20.10
N GLN A 130 -8.05 12.52 20.66
CA GLN A 130 -9.01 13.34 19.94
C GLN A 130 -8.85 14.81 20.34
N GLY A 131 -8.99 15.70 19.38
CA GLY A 131 -8.92 17.14 19.65
C GLY A 131 -9.42 17.98 18.48
N ILE A 132 -9.11 19.26 18.57
CA ILE A 132 -9.41 20.27 17.56
C ILE A 132 -8.08 20.89 17.13
N ASN A 133 -7.85 21.02 15.83
CA ASN A 133 -6.63 21.65 15.32
C ASN A 133 -6.74 23.19 15.34
N LYS A 134 -5.67 23.88 14.94
CA LYS A 134 -5.61 25.36 14.86
C LYS A 134 -6.70 25.99 13.97
N ASP A 135 -7.19 25.24 12.98
CA ASP A 135 -8.20 25.66 12.01
C ASP A 135 -9.63 25.30 12.47
N LYS A 136 -9.78 24.91 13.74
CA LYS A 136 -11.05 24.48 14.36
C LYS A 136 -11.66 23.22 13.73
N LEU A 137 -10.84 22.37 13.10
CA LEU A 137 -11.26 21.10 12.53
C LEU A 137 -11.03 19.95 13.53
N PRO A 138 -11.96 18.99 13.62
CA PRO A 138 -11.76 17.80 14.44
C PRO A 138 -10.62 16.94 13.91
N VAL A 139 -9.78 16.47 14.83
CA VAL A 139 -8.61 15.64 14.53
C VAL A 139 -8.54 14.43 15.46
N LYS A 140 -8.27 13.25 14.88
CA LYS A 140 -7.85 12.04 15.59
C LYS A 140 -6.39 11.75 15.31
N LYS A 141 -5.58 11.77 16.35
CA LYS A 141 -4.18 11.33 16.30
C LYS A 141 -4.10 9.86 16.68
N LEU A 142 -3.58 9.06 15.77
CA LEU A 142 -3.28 7.65 15.97
C LEU A 142 -1.78 7.50 16.13
N SER A 143 -1.35 6.83 17.19
CA SER A 143 0.06 6.53 17.42
C SER A 143 0.26 5.04 17.61
N THR A 144 1.33 4.48 17.04
CA THR A 144 1.74 3.10 17.29
C THR A 144 3.26 2.95 17.15
N ASP A 145 3.81 1.86 17.68
CA ASP A 145 5.26 1.64 17.71
C ASP A 145 5.76 1.09 16.37
N PHE A 146 6.39 1.96 15.57
CA PHE A 146 7.11 1.60 14.36
C PHE A 146 8.22 2.63 14.05
N ASP A 147 9.23 2.21 13.29
CA ASP A 147 10.29 3.09 12.78
C ASP A 147 9.90 3.74 11.45
N SER A 148 9.58 2.91 10.46
CA SER A 148 9.26 3.31 9.08
C SER A 148 7.93 2.70 8.62
N LEU A 149 7.26 3.37 7.68
CA LEU A 149 6.02 2.84 7.09
C LEU A 149 6.26 1.54 6.33
N ASN A 150 5.28 0.64 6.44
CA ASN A 150 5.09 -0.56 5.62
C ASN A 150 3.59 -0.69 5.28
N VAL A 151 3.23 -1.56 4.34
CA VAL A 151 1.85 -1.68 3.85
C VAL A 151 0.88 -2.14 4.93
N ASN A 152 1.35 -2.90 5.92
CA ASN A 152 0.51 -3.33 7.04
C ASN A 152 0.13 -2.15 7.94
N ILE A 153 1.06 -1.25 8.22
CA ILE A 153 0.81 -0.03 9.01
C ILE A 153 -0.17 0.87 8.27
N VAL A 154 0.07 1.13 6.98
CA VAL A 154 -0.81 1.98 6.15
C VAL A 154 -2.22 1.40 6.07
N GLN A 155 -2.36 0.09 5.82
CA GLN A 155 -3.68 -0.55 5.77
C GLN A 155 -4.41 -0.48 7.11
N ASN A 156 -3.73 -0.74 8.24
CA ASN A 156 -4.38 -0.64 9.54
C ASN A 156 -4.86 0.79 9.85
N PHE A 157 -4.10 1.80 9.45
CA PHE A 157 -4.52 3.21 9.57
C PHE A 157 -5.74 3.52 8.71
N LEU A 158 -5.71 3.12 7.42
CA LEU A 158 -6.84 3.29 6.48
C LEU A 158 -8.10 2.56 6.96
N ASP A 159 -7.95 1.34 7.49
CA ASP A 159 -9.08 0.57 8.00
C ASP A 159 -9.67 1.21 9.25
N TYR A 160 -8.82 1.69 10.17
CA TYR A 160 -9.30 2.40 11.37
C TYR A 160 -10.15 3.61 10.99
N SER A 161 -9.64 4.45 10.08
CA SER A 161 -10.40 5.64 9.68
C SER A 161 -11.65 5.24 8.92
N TYR A 162 -11.59 4.30 7.99
CA TYR A 162 -12.78 3.84 7.26
C TYR A 162 -13.89 3.30 8.19
N ASP A 163 -13.53 2.53 9.22
CA ASP A 163 -14.48 1.96 10.18
C ASP A 163 -15.06 3.02 11.15
N ASP A 164 -14.47 4.21 11.23
CA ASP A 164 -14.88 5.33 12.10
C ASP A 164 -15.87 6.30 11.42
N TYR A 165 -16.65 5.79 10.47
CA TYR A 165 -17.57 6.55 9.62
C TYR A 165 -18.60 7.40 10.41
N GLU A 166 -19.14 6.89 11.52
CA GLU A 166 -20.11 7.64 12.33
C GLU A 166 -19.50 8.88 12.99
N THR A 167 -18.20 8.88 13.26
CA THR A 167 -17.49 10.06 13.73
C THR A 167 -17.29 11.07 12.61
N GLN A 168 -16.96 10.60 11.40
CA GLN A 168 -16.69 11.46 10.23
C GLN A 168 -17.92 12.28 9.82
N LYS A 169 -19.10 11.68 9.92
CA LYS A 169 -20.39 12.34 9.60
C LYS A 169 -20.72 13.55 10.46
N GLN A 170 -20.03 13.75 11.59
CA GLN A 170 -20.30 14.84 12.51
C GLN A 170 -19.73 16.19 12.05
N SER A 171 -18.86 16.19 11.02
CA SER A 171 -18.27 17.41 10.48
C SER A 171 -18.11 17.32 8.97
N GLU A 172 -18.15 18.47 8.30
CA GLU A 172 -17.87 18.55 6.87
C GLU A 172 -16.44 18.06 6.55
N LYS A 173 -15.49 18.33 7.45
CA LYS A 173 -14.11 17.87 7.35
C LYS A 173 -13.66 17.19 8.63
N TYR A 174 -12.99 16.04 8.49
CA TYR A 174 -12.44 15.30 9.62
C TYR A 174 -11.02 14.83 9.33
N ILE A 175 -10.10 15.04 10.26
CA ILE A 175 -8.67 14.78 10.04
C ILE A 175 -8.24 13.56 10.85
N TYR A 176 -7.52 12.65 10.22
CA TYR A 176 -6.79 11.56 10.86
C TYR A 176 -5.30 11.75 10.62
N GLU A 177 -4.51 11.57 11.67
CA GLU A 177 -3.05 11.70 11.63
C GLU A 177 -2.40 10.45 12.22
N LEU A 178 -1.43 9.86 11.52
CA LEU A 178 -0.64 8.74 12.03
C LEU A 178 0.74 9.21 12.48
N TYR A 179 1.10 8.89 13.72
CA TYR A 179 2.38 9.17 14.32
C TYR A 179 3.14 7.88 14.65
N ASN A 180 4.46 7.92 14.52
CA ASN A 180 5.35 6.81 14.87
C ASN A 180 5.87 6.92 16.32
N LYS A 181 6.75 6.00 16.74
CA LYS A 181 7.29 5.97 18.10
C LYS A 181 8.15 7.19 18.49
N LYS A 182 8.55 8.00 17.51
CA LYS A 182 9.32 9.24 17.70
C LYS A 182 8.44 10.48 17.67
N ASP A 183 7.12 10.30 17.73
CA ASP A 183 6.12 11.37 17.57
C ASP A 183 6.25 12.13 16.25
N SER A 184 6.78 11.46 15.21
CA SER A 184 6.83 12.01 13.85
C SER A 184 5.52 11.70 13.15
N LEU A 185 4.87 12.73 12.62
CA LEU A 185 3.75 12.58 11.71
C LEU A 185 4.21 11.84 10.44
N LYS A 186 3.45 10.83 10.02
CA LYS A 186 3.77 9.95 8.89
C LYS A 186 2.66 9.87 7.84
N ILE A 187 1.40 9.98 8.26
CA ILE A 187 0.26 10.03 7.35
C ILE A 187 -0.67 11.11 7.83
N ARG A 188 -1.18 11.91 6.90
CA ARG A 188 -2.30 12.82 7.13
C ARG A 188 -3.42 12.44 6.17
N GLN A 189 -4.61 12.17 6.70
CA GLN A 189 -5.80 11.88 5.90
C GLN A 189 -6.89 12.87 6.25
N VAL A 190 -7.50 13.48 5.24
CA VAL A 190 -8.55 14.47 5.41
C VAL A 190 -9.80 13.96 4.72
N TYR A 191 -10.82 13.62 5.51
CA TYR A 191 -12.15 13.32 5.00
C TYR A 191 -12.90 14.62 4.73
N HIS A 192 -13.72 14.59 3.68
CA HIS A 192 -14.53 15.70 3.20
C HIS A 192 -15.99 15.26 3.06
N ASN A 193 -16.90 16.24 2.99
CA ASN A 193 -18.32 16.04 2.75
C ASN A 193 -18.90 14.97 3.68
N PHE A 194 -18.67 15.09 4.98
CA PHE A 194 -19.22 14.19 6.00
C PHE A 194 -18.78 12.72 5.82
N GLY A 195 -17.52 12.52 5.41
CA GLY A 195 -16.93 11.19 5.23
C GLY A 195 -17.08 10.59 3.83
N LYS A 196 -17.63 11.34 2.86
CA LYS A 196 -17.91 10.81 1.50
C LYS A 196 -16.64 10.48 0.70
N TRP A 197 -15.57 11.23 0.89
CA TRP A 197 -14.28 11.00 0.22
C TRP A 197 -13.14 11.62 1.03
N PHE A 198 -11.90 11.27 0.70
CA PHE A 198 -10.72 11.78 1.40
C PHE A 198 -9.50 12.05 0.50
N GLU A 199 -8.66 12.95 1.00
CA GLU A 199 -7.27 13.18 0.57
C GLU A 199 -6.32 12.50 1.55
N ILE A 200 -5.15 12.06 1.08
CA ILE A 200 -4.16 11.41 1.92
C ILE A 200 -2.74 11.74 1.48
N ASP A 201 -1.93 12.17 2.45
CA ASP A 201 -0.51 12.48 2.30
C ASP A 201 0.34 11.44 3.05
N ILE A 202 1.36 10.91 2.38
CA ILE A 202 2.40 10.08 3.00
C ILE A 202 3.67 10.92 3.17
N LEU A 203 4.05 11.19 4.43
CA LEU A 203 5.05 12.20 4.82
C LEU A 203 6.43 11.62 5.10
#